data_AF-A0ABD1Y7B9-F1
#
_entry.id   AF-A0ABD1Y7B9-F1
#
_cell.length_a   1.000
_cell.length_b   1.000
_cell.length_c   1.000
_cell.angle_alpha   90.00
_cell.angle_beta   90.00
_cell.angle_gamma   90.00
#
_symmetry.space_group_name_H-M   'P 1'
#
loop_
_entity.id
_entity.type
_entity.pdbx_description
1 polymer ?
#
loop_
_entity_poly.entity_id
_entity_poly.type
_entity_poly.pdbx_seq_one_letter_code
_entity_poly.pdbx_strand_id
1 'polypeptide(L)'
;MQLVFRFRFVSVFFSVVPNFLGASSSSLGECRTRKDITIYGAYRGLCALRMFPVAQAQTRLVIDTSNIVATVDVDKFLCATLDWWPPSKCDYGPCPWGQASILDLDLEIPLLEKTLAGLAPFMVRVGGTLQDLVVYNVGDLLSTEPCVPFAFDPSSRYSYTGGCLHMERWDALNRLFMKTGTSVVFGLSALYGRSKSSAREQIVSPWNSRNAENFMRYTRDRAYPVVAWELGNELMGKGHTGKSISPEVYALDVKKLRRIIDKLYRQGVPKPSLVAPDTLYKLQDTDNIVRFLNASGKGVVDAVTRHIYTLGAGVAETSVVINNVLNDSNAKAEILKYKTIQSVLKEHPKTSAWVGEAGGIFNNGHPEVSNAFISAFWYLDQLGTASRYNNQAFCRQTFVGGFYGILDLNFNPNPDYYGALLWQQLMGSGVFAVDIRGGNTDVRAYAHCQRNSQSGVTLLVLNYSNSTRQRLDLSLVGYSADHNTSPSNFQALITSRKCEEDECLTSNEASSEDVRLEYHMSPANNSLTSRTVLLNGQPLLVTPSGDIPTLSPVKVNMNSPISLAPLTYAYVVIPGANPPACAASKTSGGRMSS
;
A
#
# COMPACT_ATOMS: atom_id res chain seq x y z
N MET A 1 36.43 -53.95 -30.92
CA MET A 1 36.69 -54.51 -29.57
C MET A 1 35.71 -53.84 -28.61
N GLN A 2 35.20 -54.55 -27.59
CA GLN A 2 33.82 -54.35 -27.08
C GLN A 2 33.56 -53.07 -26.26
N LEU A 3 32.41 -52.44 -26.55
CA LEU A 3 31.64 -51.66 -25.56
C LEU A 3 30.81 -52.62 -24.70
N VAL A 4 30.60 -52.31 -23.42
CA VAL A 4 29.67 -53.05 -22.55
C VAL A 4 28.68 -52.08 -21.89
N PHE A 5 27.43 -52.11 -22.37
CA PHE A 5 26.28 -51.61 -21.62
C PHE A 5 25.70 -52.75 -20.76
N ARG A 6 25.14 -52.43 -19.59
CA ARG A 6 24.29 -53.34 -18.81
C ARG A 6 22.88 -52.78 -18.66
N PHE A 7 21.93 -53.36 -19.38
CA PHE A 7 20.52 -53.31 -19.04
C PHE A 7 20.19 -54.36 -17.97
N ARG A 8 19.12 -54.15 -17.19
CA ARG A 8 18.40 -55.22 -16.49
C ARG A 8 16.92 -55.17 -16.87
N PHE A 9 16.36 -56.35 -17.13
CA PHE A 9 15.00 -56.57 -17.60
C PHE A 9 13.99 -56.68 -16.46
N VAL A 10 12.73 -56.42 -16.80
CA VAL A 10 11.51 -56.67 -16.01
C VAL A 10 11.10 -58.14 -16.17
N SER A 11 10.48 -58.73 -15.14
CA SER A 11 9.54 -59.85 -15.28
C SER A 11 8.37 -59.69 -14.30
N VAL A 12 7.17 -60.04 -14.75
CA VAL A 12 5.88 -59.92 -14.05
C VAL A 12 5.35 -61.32 -13.73
N PHE A 13 4.69 -61.49 -12.57
CA PHE A 13 3.73 -62.59 -12.35
C PHE A 13 2.55 -62.13 -11.49
N PHE A 14 1.35 -62.56 -11.87
CA PHE A 14 0.07 -62.38 -11.15
C PHE A 14 -0.08 -63.42 -10.03
N SER A 15 -0.79 -63.09 -8.93
CA SER A 15 -1.98 -63.86 -8.49
C SER A 15 -2.75 -63.24 -7.30
N VAL A 16 -4.06 -63.05 -7.48
CA VAL A 16 -5.22 -63.37 -6.60
C VAL A 16 -5.24 -62.97 -5.10
N VAL A 17 -6.37 -62.34 -4.70
CA VAL A 17 -6.82 -61.95 -3.33
C VAL A 17 -7.42 -63.15 -2.56
N PRO A 18 -7.48 -63.16 -1.21
CA PRO A 18 -8.71 -62.66 -0.55
C PRO A 18 -8.55 -61.98 0.84
N ASN A 19 -9.44 -61.01 1.11
CA ASN A 19 -10.09 -60.60 2.38
C ASN A 19 -9.46 -60.95 3.76
N PHE A 20 -9.45 -59.99 4.71
CA PHE A 20 -10.49 -59.85 5.78
C PHE A 20 -10.23 -58.65 6.74
N LEU A 21 -11.29 -57.89 7.06
CA LEU A 21 -11.56 -57.03 8.24
C LEU A 21 -10.63 -55.86 8.67
N GLY A 22 -11.24 -54.73 9.08
CA GLY A 22 -10.54 -53.70 9.88
C GLY A 22 -11.12 -52.27 9.98
N ALA A 23 -12.45 -52.10 10.15
CA ALA A 23 -13.17 -50.90 10.66
C ALA A 23 -12.47 -49.50 10.65
N SER A 24 -12.96 -48.54 9.83
CA SER A 24 -13.80 -47.38 10.24
C SER A 24 -13.07 -46.19 10.88
N SER A 25 -13.36 -44.89 10.68
CA SER A 25 -14.31 -44.12 9.84
C SER A 25 -13.74 -42.68 9.68
N SER A 26 -14.37 -41.61 9.16
CA SER A 26 -15.69 -41.31 8.56
C SER A 26 -15.50 -40.10 7.62
N SER A 27 -15.78 -40.20 6.31
CA SER A 27 -17.06 -39.88 5.65
C SER A 27 -17.52 -38.40 5.70
N LEU A 28 -17.12 -37.61 4.69
CA LEU A 28 -17.91 -36.49 4.16
C LEU A 28 -18.94 -37.06 3.17
N GLY A 29 -20.20 -36.63 3.25
CA GLY A 29 -21.29 -37.14 2.40
C GLY A 29 -21.70 -36.15 1.32
N GLU A 30 -21.60 -36.54 0.05
CA GLU A 30 -22.26 -35.86 -1.07
C GLU A 30 -23.74 -36.29 -1.17
N CYS A 31 -24.65 -35.33 -1.37
CA CYS A 31 -26.02 -35.64 -1.75
C CYS A 31 -26.15 -35.82 -3.28
N ARG A 32 -26.43 -37.05 -3.73
CA ARG A 32 -26.96 -37.31 -5.08
C ARG A 32 -28.43 -37.72 -5.00
N THR A 33 -29.29 -37.01 -5.71
CA THR A 33 -30.69 -37.39 -5.91
C THR A 33 -30.82 -38.51 -6.93
N ARG A 34 -31.45 -39.63 -6.55
CA ARG A 34 -32.06 -40.59 -7.48
C ARG A 34 -33.54 -40.74 -7.14
N LYS A 35 -34.35 -40.95 -8.18
CA LYS A 35 -35.81 -41.08 -8.09
C LYS A 35 -36.24 -42.42 -7.48
N ASP A 36 -37.50 -42.42 -7.06
CA ASP A 36 -38.39 -43.55 -6.82
C ASP A 36 -38.08 -44.45 -5.60
N ILE A 37 -38.87 -44.25 -4.53
CA ILE A 37 -39.70 -45.28 -3.86
C ILE A 37 -40.63 -44.58 -2.85
N THR A 38 -41.92 -44.92 -2.88
CA THR A 38 -42.96 -44.35 -2.01
C THR A 38 -43.31 -45.31 -0.87
N ILE A 39 -42.97 -44.99 0.38
CA ILE A 39 -43.54 -45.64 1.57
C ILE A 39 -43.82 -44.58 2.66
N TYR A 40 -44.95 -44.74 3.36
CA TYR A 40 -45.44 -43.88 4.44
C TYR A 40 -44.52 -43.89 5.67
N GLY A 41 -44.29 -42.71 6.29
CA GLY A 41 -43.65 -42.59 7.60
C GLY A 41 -43.26 -41.15 7.95
N ALA A 42 -43.70 -40.64 9.10
CA ALA A 42 -43.51 -39.25 9.47
C ALA A 42 -42.09 -38.96 10.02
N TYR A 43 -41.34 -38.09 9.36
CA TYR A 43 -40.19 -37.39 9.94
C TYR A 43 -40.14 -35.93 9.48
N ARG A 44 -40.68 -35.00 10.30
CA ARG A 44 -40.34 -33.57 10.21
C ARG A 44 -38.95 -33.35 10.81
N GLY A 45 -37.91 -33.71 10.05
CA GLY A 45 -36.53 -33.36 10.37
C GLY A 45 -36.29 -31.87 10.18
N LEU A 46 -36.42 -31.08 11.24
CA LEU A 46 -35.95 -29.69 11.26
C LEU A 46 -34.43 -29.67 11.08
N CYS A 47 -33.98 -29.36 9.87
CA CYS A 47 -32.58 -29.02 9.60
C CYS A 47 -32.30 -27.60 10.12
N ALA A 48 -32.39 -27.44 11.44
CA ALA A 48 -31.99 -26.22 12.12
C ALA A 48 -30.45 -26.15 12.07
N LEU A 49 -29.92 -25.38 11.09
CA LEU A 49 -28.55 -24.90 11.18
C LEU A 49 -28.41 -24.18 12.52
N ARG A 50 -27.69 -24.81 13.46
CA ARG A 50 -27.20 -24.14 14.67
C ARG A 50 -26.17 -23.11 14.23
N MET A 51 -26.65 -21.93 13.86
CA MET A 51 -25.82 -20.73 13.84
C MET A 51 -25.37 -20.49 15.29
N PHE A 52 -24.15 -20.94 15.61
CA PHE A 52 -23.49 -20.54 16.84
C PHE A 52 -23.43 -19.01 16.86
N PRO A 53 -23.80 -18.34 17.96
CA PRO A 53 -23.74 -16.89 18.02
C PRO A 53 -22.29 -16.45 17.82
N VAL A 54 -22.06 -15.61 16.81
CA VAL A 54 -20.77 -14.96 16.59
C VAL A 54 -20.41 -14.21 17.86
N ALA A 55 -19.24 -14.50 18.45
CA ALA A 55 -18.81 -13.87 19.68
C ALA A 55 -18.81 -12.35 19.51
N GLN A 56 -19.19 -11.60 20.54
CA GLN A 56 -19.28 -10.14 20.48
C GLN A 56 -18.44 -9.51 21.57
N ALA A 57 -17.51 -8.64 21.15
CA ALA A 57 -16.71 -7.82 22.05
C ALA A 57 -17.14 -6.35 21.95
N GLN A 58 -17.09 -5.66 23.08
CA GLN A 58 -17.30 -4.21 23.16
C GLN A 58 -15.95 -3.54 23.36
N THR A 59 -15.59 -2.65 22.44
CA THR A 59 -14.29 -2.01 22.35
C THR A 59 -14.52 -0.50 22.21
N ARG A 60 -13.85 0.32 23.01
CA ARG A 60 -14.02 1.78 23.01
C ARG A 60 -12.86 2.45 22.29
N LEU A 61 -13.15 3.25 21.28
CA LEU A 61 -12.18 4.10 20.59
C LEU A 61 -12.25 5.51 21.17
N VAL A 62 -11.15 5.95 21.77
CA VAL A 62 -10.99 7.29 22.33
C VAL A 62 -10.06 8.09 21.42
N ILE A 63 -10.55 9.19 20.86
CA ILE A 63 -9.80 10.02 19.91
C ILE A 63 -9.55 11.38 20.56
N ASP A 64 -8.28 11.75 20.71
CA ASP A 64 -7.93 13.12 21.11
C ASP A 64 -8.00 14.03 19.89
N THR A 65 -9.03 14.87 19.85
CA THR A 65 -9.30 15.85 18.78
C THR A 65 -8.67 17.22 19.04
N SER A 66 -8.05 17.42 20.21
CA SER A 66 -7.37 18.68 20.56
C SER A 66 -5.95 18.78 19.99
N ASN A 67 -5.31 17.65 19.64
CA ASN A 67 -3.92 17.60 19.19
C ASN A 67 -3.73 16.83 17.87
N ILE A 68 -3.06 17.45 16.90
CA ILE A 68 -2.50 16.75 15.75
C ILE A 68 -1.15 16.13 16.14
N VAL A 69 -1.02 14.81 16.02
CA VAL A 69 0.19 14.06 16.41
C VAL A 69 1.17 13.78 15.26
N ALA A 70 0.72 13.97 14.02
CA ALA A 70 1.51 13.96 12.79
C ALA A 70 0.72 14.65 11.67
N THR A 71 1.40 15.15 10.65
CA THR A 71 0.75 15.71 9.45
C THR A 71 1.21 14.98 8.21
N VAL A 72 0.31 14.76 7.26
CA VAL A 72 0.64 14.22 5.92
C VAL A 72 0.28 15.20 4.82
N ASP A 73 1.14 15.27 3.80
CA ASP A 73 0.86 15.93 2.53
C ASP A 73 -0.17 15.12 1.73
N VAL A 74 -1.45 15.44 1.84
CA VAL A 74 -2.56 14.64 1.25
C VAL A 74 -2.52 14.54 -0.27
N ASP A 75 -1.74 15.36 -0.95
CA ASP A 75 -1.60 15.34 -2.41
C ASP A 75 -0.40 14.50 -2.88
N LYS A 76 0.44 14.02 -1.94
CA LYS A 76 1.59 13.14 -2.18
C LYS A 76 1.60 11.85 -1.34
N PHE A 77 0.81 11.81 -0.26
CA PHE A 77 0.85 10.73 0.71
C PHE A 77 0.48 9.38 0.10
N LEU A 78 -0.61 9.33 -0.66
CA LEU A 78 -1.02 8.14 -1.37
C LEU A 78 -0.29 8.07 -2.73
N CYS A 79 0.50 7.02 -2.91
CA CYS A 79 1.33 6.82 -4.09
C CYS A 79 1.30 5.35 -4.53
N ALA A 80 1.63 5.09 -5.79
CA ALA A 80 1.95 3.76 -6.29
C ALA A 80 3.20 3.79 -7.17
N THR A 81 3.82 2.64 -7.42
CA THR A 81 4.96 2.56 -8.31
C THR A 81 4.57 2.10 -9.71
N LEU A 82 5.38 2.46 -10.70
CA LEU A 82 5.46 1.75 -11.98
C LEU A 82 6.89 1.23 -12.15
N ASP A 83 7.01 -0.03 -12.59
CA ASP A 83 8.28 -0.75 -12.63
C ASP A 83 8.79 -0.93 -14.08
N TRP A 84 10.02 -1.38 -14.21
CA TRP A 84 10.72 -1.66 -15.46
C TRP A 84 10.61 -3.13 -15.89
N TRP A 85 10.17 -4.03 -15.01
CA TRP A 85 10.17 -5.48 -15.25
C TRP A 85 9.46 -5.89 -16.57
N PRO A 86 10.17 -6.57 -17.51
CA PRO A 86 9.58 -7.02 -18.76
C PRO A 86 8.63 -8.22 -18.57
N PRO A 87 7.84 -8.60 -19.59
CA PRO A 87 6.95 -9.76 -19.55
C PRO A 87 7.63 -11.09 -19.14
N SER A 88 8.95 -11.22 -19.39
CA SER A 88 9.76 -12.38 -19.01
C SER A 88 10.13 -12.46 -17.53
N LYS A 89 9.69 -11.50 -16.69
CA LYS A 89 9.91 -11.56 -15.24
C LYS A 89 8.98 -12.60 -14.60
N CYS A 90 9.49 -13.81 -14.47
CA CYS A 90 8.78 -14.93 -13.88
C CYS A 90 9.53 -15.44 -12.64
N ASP A 91 8.99 -15.20 -11.44
CA ASP A 91 9.50 -15.87 -10.23
C ASP A 91 8.66 -17.12 -10.00
N TYR A 92 9.32 -18.25 -9.73
CA TYR A 92 8.66 -19.51 -9.35
C TYR A 92 7.71 -20.11 -10.41
N GLY A 93 7.76 -19.62 -11.66
CA GLY A 93 6.96 -20.11 -12.79
C GLY A 93 6.02 -19.04 -13.37
N PRO A 94 5.09 -18.45 -12.59
CA PRO A 94 4.19 -17.42 -13.08
C PRO A 94 4.92 -16.13 -13.50
N CYS A 95 4.42 -15.49 -14.56
CA CYS A 95 4.94 -14.23 -15.11
C CYS A 95 3.91 -13.09 -14.95
N PRO A 96 3.60 -12.62 -13.73
CA PRO A 96 2.47 -11.74 -13.44
C PRO A 96 2.67 -10.28 -13.89
N TRP A 97 3.72 -9.98 -14.65
CA TRP A 97 4.01 -8.63 -15.14
C TRP A 97 3.33 -8.32 -16.47
N GLY A 98 3.20 -9.29 -17.39
CA GLY A 98 2.67 -9.02 -18.73
C GLY A 98 3.36 -7.79 -19.37
N GLN A 99 2.59 -6.90 -19.98
CA GLN A 99 3.07 -5.63 -20.53
C GLN A 99 3.06 -4.48 -19.50
N ALA A 100 3.08 -4.74 -18.19
CA ALA A 100 2.96 -3.69 -17.16
C ALA A 100 4.20 -2.78 -17.02
N SER A 101 5.33 -3.10 -17.66
CA SER A 101 6.54 -2.27 -17.65
C SER A 101 6.26 -0.85 -18.15
N ILE A 102 6.91 0.17 -17.60
CA ILE A 102 6.82 1.53 -18.15
C ILE A 102 7.26 1.63 -19.62
N LEU A 103 8.00 0.65 -20.14
CA LEU A 103 8.39 0.58 -21.56
C LEU A 103 7.24 0.07 -22.46
N ASP A 104 6.43 -0.86 -21.96
CA ASP A 104 5.49 -1.67 -22.75
C ASP A 104 4.01 -1.36 -22.48
N LEU A 105 3.69 -0.74 -21.34
CA LEU A 105 2.33 -0.44 -20.88
C LEU A 105 1.53 0.31 -21.94
N ASP A 106 0.37 -0.22 -22.33
CA ASP A 106 -0.55 0.50 -23.20
C ASP A 106 -1.17 1.69 -22.42
N LEU A 107 -0.92 2.89 -22.92
CA LEU A 107 -1.29 4.15 -22.27
C LEU A 107 -2.64 4.69 -22.77
N GLU A 108 -3.20 4.12 -23.83
CA GLU A 108 -4.46 4.56 -24.44
C GLU A 108 -5.68 3.81 -23.86
N ILE A 109 -5.46 2.91 -22.89
CA ILE A 109 -6.52 2.14 -22.24
C ILE A 109 -7.36 3.06 -21.34
N PRO A 110 -8.67 3.25 -21.62
CA PRO A 110 -9.49 4.21 -20.89
C PRO A 110 -9.61 3.93 -19.39
N LEU A 111 -9.53 2.66 -18.99
CA LEU A 111 -9.59 2.28 -17.58
C LEU A 111 -8.30 2.63 -16.82
N LEU A 112 -7.13 2.63 -17.48
CA LEU A 112 -5.88 3.11 -16.89
C LEU A 112 -5.96 4.61 -16.57
N GLU A 113 -6.48 5.39 -17.52
CA GLU A 113 -6.71 6.83 -17.33
C GLU A 113 -7.73 7.11 -16.21
N LYS A 114 -8.88 6.44 -16.24
CA LYS A 114 -9.95 6.62 -15.24
C LYS A 114 -9.53 6.18 -13.82
N THR A 115 -8.71 5.15 -13.69
CA THR A 115 -8.19 4.71 -12.37
C THR A 115 -7.14 5.66 -11.81
N LEU A 116 -6.24 6.20 -12.65
CA LEU A 116 -5.32 7.27 -12.24
C LEU A 116 -6.07 8.54 -11.82
N ALA A 117 -7.00 9.01 -12.66
CA ALA A 117 -7.80 10.20 -12.39
C ALA A 117 -8.70 10.03 -11.15
N GLY A 118 -9.21 8.82 -10.90
CA GLY A 118 -10.00 8.50 -9.70
C GLY A 118 -9.23 8.65 -8.40
N LEU A 119 -7.90 8.50 -8.42
CA LEU A 119 -7.02 8.71 -7.27
C LEU A 119 -6.44 10.13 -7.20
N ALA A 120 -6.75 11.03 -8.15
CA ALA A 120 -6.16 12.36 -8.20
C ALA A 120 -6.51 13.23 -6.97
N PRO A 121 -5.62 14.16 -6.54
CA PRO A 121 -4.21 14.27 -6.91
C PRO A 121 -3.42 13.04 -6.43
N PHE A 122 -2.65 12.45 -7.34
CA PHE A 122 -1.98 11.17 -7.14
C PHE A 122 -0.50 11.25 -7.52
N MET A 123 0.34 10.45 -6.87
CA MET A 123 1.77 10.38 -7.16
C MET A 123 2.16 8.98 -7.63
N VAL A 124 2.95 8.91 -8.71
CA VAL A 124 3.53 7.67 -9.22
C VAL A 124 5.06 7.72 -9.10
N ARG A 125 5.66 6.70 -8.47
CA ARG A 125 7.12 6.51 -8.45
C ARG A 125 7.54 5.54 -9.54
N VAL A 126 8.22 6.06 -10.57
CA VAL A 126 8.83 5.28 -11.64
C VAL A 126 10.20 4.82 -11.16
N GLY A 127 10.36 3.52 -10.92
CA GLY A 127 11.59 2.96 -10.38
C GLY A 127 11.56 1.46 -10.25
N GLY A 128 12.28 0.91 -9.27
CA GLY A 128 12.40 -0.54 -9.07
C GLY A 128 13.73 -1.10 -9.57
N THR A 129 13.90 -2.41 -9.41
CA THR A 129 15.20 -3.10 -9.49
C THR A 129 16.00 -2.84 -10.77
N LEU A 130 15.36 -2.81 -11.95
CA LEU A 130 16.09 -2.66 -13.22
C LEU A 130 16.43 -1.20 -13.57
N GLN A 131 15.97 -0.20 -12.80
CA GLN A 131 16.23 1.23 -13.09
C GLN A 131 17.72 1.54 -13.19
N ASP A 132 18.53 0.82 -12.44
CA ASP A 132 19.98 0.97 -12.42
C ASP A 132 20.69 0.50 -13.69
N LEU A 133 20.06 -0.35 -14.50
CA LEU A 133 20.61 -0.75 -15.79
C LEU A 133 20.29 0.24 -16.91
N VAL A 134 19.21 1.01 -16.77
CA VAL A 134 18.61 1.83 -17.84
C VAL A 134 19.56 2.91 -18.36
N VAL A 135 19.61 3.04 -19.67
CA VAL A 135 20.15 4.18 -20.40
C VAL A 135 18.99 5.04 -20.92
N TYR A 136 19.08 6.36 -20.76
CA TYR A 136 18.13 7.31 -21.36
C TYR A 136 18.60 7.68 -22.77
N ASN A 137 17.77 7.56 -23.80
CA ASN A 137 18.18 7.83 -25.18
C ASN A 137 18.26 9.35 -25.49
N VAL A 138 19.20 10.06 -24.86
CA VAL A 138 19.27 11.53 -24.94
C VAL A 138 20.68 12.11 -24.76
N GLY A 139 21.06 12.96 -25.71
CA GLY A 139 22.41 13.52 -25.85
C GLY A 139 23.47 12.46 -26.14
N ASP A 140 24.75 12.83 -26.09
CA ASP A 140 25.82 11.90 -26.46
C ASP A 140 26.04 10.84 -25.37
N LEU A 141 25.78 9.59 -25.73
CA LEU A 141 25.96 8.42 -24.88
C LEU A 141 27.43 7.95 -24.91
N LEU A 142 27.85 7.24 -23.85
CA LEU A 142 29.10 6.49 -23.87
C LEU A 142 28.97 5.31 -24.86
N SER A 143 30.01 5.04 -25.65
CA SER A 143 30.05 3.90 -26.57
C SER A 143 29.95 2.54 -25.86
N THR A 144 30.30 2.47 -24.57
CA THR A 144 30.18 1.29 -23.71
C THR A 144 28.80 1.12 -23.07
N GLU A 145 27.90 2.10 -23.21
CA GLU A 145 26.55 2.11 -22.62
C GLU A 145 25.51 2.44 -23.71
N PRO A 146 25.37 1.58 -24.74
CA PRO A 146 24.40 1.80 -25.81
C PRO A 146 22.97 1.65 -25.28
N CYS A 147 22.05 2.45 -25.83
CA CYS A 147 20.63 2.35 -25.50
C CYS A 147 20.03 1.16 -26.27
N VAL A 148 19.94 0.00 -25.60
CA VAL A 148 19.38 -1.25 -26.15
C VAL A 148 18.25 -1.77 -25.24
N PRO A 149 17.28 -2.54 -25.77
CA PRO A 149 16.21 -3.13 -24.96
C PRO A 149 16.74 -4.02 -23.83
N PHE A 150 15.88 -4.33 -22.85
CA PHE A 150 16.22 -5.34 -21.85
C PHE A 150 16.34 -6.72 -22.50
N ALA A 151 17.39 -7.46 -22.14
CA ALA A 151 17.59 -8.84 -22.52
C ALA A 151 17.80 -9.71 -21.28
N PHE A 152 17.11 -10.85 -21.20
CA PHE A 152 17.31 -11.81 -20.12
C PHE A 152 18.68 -12.47 -20.26
N ASP A 153 19.48 -12.41 -19.21
CA ASP A 153 20.79 -13.06 -19.10
C ASP A 153 20.97 -13.51 -17.64
N PRO A 154 20.86 -14.81 -17.33
CA PRO A 154 20.92 -15.31 -15.95
C PRO A 154 22.31 -15.17 -15.31
N SER A 155 23.36 -14.85 -16.08
CA SER A 155 24.70 -14.57 -15.55
C SER A 155 24.88 -13.12 -15.11
N SER A 156 24.07 -12.23 -15.66
CA SER A 156 24.09 -10.79 -15.39
C SER A 156 23.42 -10.41 -14.06
N ARG A 157 23.60 -9.15 -13.64
CA ARG A 157 22.96 -8.65 -12.42
C ARG A 157 21.45 -8.56 -12.63
N TYR A 158 20.68 -8.98 -11.62
CA TYR A 158 19.21 -9.06 -11.67
C TYR A 158 18.65 -10.04 -12.74
N SER A 159 19.51 -10.83 -13.38
CA SER A 159 19.21 -11.66 -14.56
C SER A 159 18.83 -10.88 -15.83
N TYR A 160 19.20 -9.59 -15.93
CA TYR A 160 18.95 -8.77 -17.11
C TYR A 160 20.15 -7.88 -17.51
N THR A 161 20.30 -7.65 -18.81
CA THR A 161 21.20 -6.65 -19.39
C THR A 161 20.42 -5.65 -20.24
N GLY A 162 21.07 -4.57 -20.67
CA GLY A 162 20.43 -3.51 -21.45
C GLY A 162 19.45 -2.68 -20.62
N GLY A 163 18.39 -2.22 -21.28
CA GLY A 163 17.41 -1.28 -20.73
C GLY A 163 17.57 0.10 -21.34
N CYS A 164 16.56 0.56 -22.07
CA CYS A 164 16.59 1.82 -22.81
C CYS A 164 15.25 2.54 -22.68
N LEU A 165 15.26 3.76 -22.13
CA LEU A 165 14.11 4.65 -22.19
C LEU A 165 14.27 5.60 -23.38
N HIS A 166 13.48 5.35 -24.42
CA HIS A 166 13.31 6.27 -25.54
C HIS A 166 12.52 7.51 -25.12
N MET A 167 12.89 8.67 -25.66
CA MET A 167 12.29 9.94 -25.27
C MET A 167 10.85 10.07 -25.79
N GLU A 168 10.52 9.45 -26.91
CA GLU A 168 9.16 9.36 -27.44
C GLU A 168 8.22 8.60 -26.47
N ARG A 169 8.74 7.56 -25.81
CA ARG A 169 8.02 6.79 -24.78
C ARG A 169 7.87 7.59 -23.49
N TRP A 170 8.91 8.34 -23.10
CA TRP A 170 8.82 9.26 -21.96
C TRP A 170 7.82 10.39 -22.20
N ASP A 171 7.77 10.95 -23.42
CA ASP A 171 6.77 11.93 -23.82
C ASP A 171 5.35 11.35 -23.77
N ALA A 172 5.17 10.08 -24.15
CA ALA A 172 3.87 9.39 -24.08
C ALA A 172 3.39 9.18 -22.63
N LEU A 173 4.28 8.71 -21.75
CA LEU A 173 3.99 8.57 -20.32
C LEU A 173 3.55 9.90 -19.69
N ASN A 174 4.27 10.99 -19.99
CA ASN A 174 3.94 12.30 -19.43
C ASN A 174 2.67 12.92 -20.02
N ARG A 175 2.27 12.59 -21.26
CA ARG A 175 0.92 12.95 -21.75
C ARG A 175 -0.17 12.34 -20.87
N LEU A 176 -0.07 11.05 -20.53
CA LEU A 176 -1.01 10.39 -19.61
C LEU A 176 -0.97 11.02 -18.21
N PHE A 177 0.22 11.24 -17.64
CA PHE A 177 0.36 11.82 -16.29
C PHE A 177 -0.23 13.23 -16.20
N MET A 178 0.06 14.10 -17.18
CA MET A 178 -0.54 15.45 -17.23
C MET A 178 -2.06 15.40 -17.43
N LYS A 179 -2.58 14.48 -18.26
CA LYS A 179 -4.02 14.30 -18.50
C LYS A 179 -4.78 13.86 -17.24
N THR A 180 -4.14 13.06 -16.40
CA THR A 180 -4.74 12.48 -15.17
C THR A 180 -4.45 13.28 -13.90
N GLY A 181 -3.68 14.37 -13.98
CA GLY A 181 -3.24 15.12 -12.79
C GLY A 181 -2.24 14.36 -11.91
N THR A 182 -1.52 13.39 -12.49
CA THR A 182 -0.55 12.53 -11.79
C THR A 182 0.82 13.21 -11.71
N SER A 183 1.37 13.31 -10.50
CA SER A 183 2.74 13.75 -10.25
C SER A 183 3.72 12.57 -10.26
N VAL A 184 4.97 12.81 -10.66
CA VAL A 184 5.97 11.74 -10.84
C VAL A 184 7.17 11.87 -9.90
N VAL A 185 7.54 10.78 -9.24
CA VAL A 185 8.88 10.56 -8.68
C VAL A 185 9.63 9.68 -9.68
N PHE A 186 10.87 10.02 -10.03
CA PHE A 186 11.64 9.25 -11.01
C PHE A 186 13.01 8.85 -10.48
N GLY A 187 13.28 7.54 -10.47
CA GLY A 187 14.58 6.99 -10.09
C GLY A 187 15.59 6.94 -11.23
N LEU A 188 16.72 7.63 -11.01
CA LEU A 188 17.82 7.72 -11.97
C LEU A 188 18.76 6.52 -11.82
N SER A 189 19.30 6.00 -12.93
CA SER A 189 20.35 4.97 -12.89
C SER A 189 21.58 5.48 -12.13
N ALA A 190 21.92 4.81 -11.03
CA ALA A 190 23.14 5.08 -10.28
C ALA A 190 24.35 4.26 -10.78
N LEU A 191 24.17 3.39 -11.79
CA LEU A 191 25.23 2.55 -12.37
C LEU A 191 25.66 2.95 -13.78
N TYR A 192 25.09 3.99 -14.39
CA TYR A 192 25.57 4.48 -15.68
C TYR A 192 27.08 4.80 -15.63
N GLY A 193 27.87 4.16 -16.51
CA GLY A 193 29.33 4.31 -16.52
C GLY A 193 30.06 3.63 -15.36
N ARG A 194 29.39 2.74 -14.61
CA ARG A 194 29.97 1.87 -13.57
C ARG A 194 29.83 0.40 -13.99
N SER A 195 30.61 -0.49 -13.37
CA SER A 195 30.51 -1.93 -13.63
C SER A 195 29.13 -2.47 -13.21
N LYS A 196 28.35 -2.93 -14.18
CA LYS A 196 27.06 -3.62 -13.99
C LYS A 196 27.18 -5.12 -13.71
N SER A 197 28.40 -5.67 -13.55
CA SER A 197 28.62 -7.12 -13.31
C SER A 197 27.92 -7.62 -12.03
N SER A 198 27.60 -8.91 -12.00
CA SER A 198 26.95 -9.64 -10.90
C SER A 198 27.88 -9.99 -9.72
N ALA A 199 29.19 -9.70 -9.83
CA ALA A 199 30.16 -9.97 -8.79
C ALA A 199 29.87 -9.18 -7.49
N ARG A 200 30.15 -9.79 -6.32
CA ARG A 200 29.95 -9.18 -4.99
C ARG A 200 31.03 -8.14 -4.67
N GLU A 201 31.02 -7.06 -5.42
CA GLU A 201 31.99 -5.97 -5.34
C GLU A 201 31.37 -4.74 -4.66
N GLN A 202 32.16 -4.06 -3.82
CA GLN A 202 31.82 -2.72 -3.36
C GLN A 202 32.13 -1.72 -4.47
N ILE A 203 31.14 -0.94 -4.87
CA ILE A 203 31.30 0.13 -5.85
C ILE A 203 31.97 1.33 -5.16
N VAL A 204 33.19 1.66 -5.60
CA VAL A 204 33.98 2.80 -5.11
C VAL A 204 34.22 3.87 -6.17
N SER A 205 33.94 3.60 -7.44
CA SER A 205 34.08 4.57 -8.53
C SER A 205 32.96 5.62 -8.48
N PRO A 206 33.22 6.92 -8.78
CA PRO A 206 32.19 7.96 -8.78
C PRO A 206 31.09 7.73 -9.82
N TRP A 207 29.86 8.17 -9.55
CA TRP A 207 28.75 8.08 -10.51
C TRP A 207 28.96 8.98 -11.74
N ASN A 208 28.76 8.44 -12.95
CA ASN A 208 28.74 9.23 -14.17
C ASN A 208 27.33 9.77 -14.45
N SER A 209 27.13 11.04 -14.13
CA SER A 209 25.83 11.71 -14.20
C SER A 209 25.46 12.28 -15.57
N ARG A 210 26.28 12.10 -16.63
CA ARG A 210 26.05 12.77 -17.93
C ARG A 210 24.68 12.42 -18.52
N ASN A 211 24.34 11.13 -18.55
CA ASN A 211 23.09 10.66 -19.13
C ASN A 211 21.87 11.11 -18.31
N ALA A 212 21.96 11.05 -16.98
CA ALA A 212 20.93 11.58 -16.09
C ALA A 212 20.75 13.11 -16.22
N GLU A 213 21.83 13.91 -16.29
CA GLU A 213 21.70 15.36 -16.46
C GLU A 213 21.04 15.71 -17.81
N ASN A 214 21.32 14.97 -18.89
CA ASN A 214 20.64 15.13 -20.17
C ASN A 214 19.14 14.82 -20.07
N PHE A 215 18.78 13.71 -19.42
CA PHE A 215 17.39 13.29 -19.22
C PHE A 215 16.59 14.25 -18.33
N MET A 216 17.16 14.71 -17.22
CA MET A 216 16.55 15.70 -16.34
C MET A 216 16.35 17.04 -17.06
N ARG A 217 17.31 17.45 -17.91
CA ARG A 217 17.17 18.65 -18.76
C ARG A 217 16.02 18.51 -19.75
N TYR A 218 15.99 17.41 -20.50
CA TYR A 218 14.93 17.10 -21.47
C TYR A 218 13.53 17.14 -20.82
N THR A 219 13.41 16.56 -19.63
CA THR A 219 12.19 16.51 -18.82
C THR A 219 11.75 17.89 -18.34
N ARG A 220 12.69 18.67 -17.78
CA ARG A 220 12.47 20.06 -17.34
C ARG A 220 12.01 20.95 -18.49
N ASP A 221 12.66 20.84 -19.65
CA ASP A 221 12.42 21.73 -20.80
C ASP A 221 11.05 21.50 -21.46
N ARG A 222 10.37 20.39 -21.10
CA ARG A 222 8.99 20.05 -21.46
C ARG A 222 7.97 20.31 -20.35
N ALA A 223 8.40 20.87 -19.22
CA ALA A 223 7.59 21.12 -18.02
C ALA A 223 6.83 19.87 -17.50
N TYR A 224 7.43 18.69 -17.65
CA TYR A 224 6.83 17.43 -17.18
C TYR A 224 6.74 17.36 -15.65
N PRO A 225 5.67 16.73 -15.09
CA PRO A 225 5.29 16.82 -13.67
C PRO A 225 6.17 15.96 -12.73
N VAL A 226 7.49 15.96 -12.92
CA VAL A 226 8.42 15.28 -12.01
C VAL A 226 8.64 16.14 -10.77
N VAL A 227 8.05 15.71 -9.66
CA VAL A 227 8.09 16.39 -8.34
C VAL A 227 9.25 15.94 -7.46
N ALA A 228 9.87 14.78 -7.74
CA ALA A 228 11.08 14.34 -7.06
C ALA A 228 11.98 13.45 -7.94
N TRP A 229 13.28 13.47 -7.64
CA TRP A 229 14.30 12.61 -8.25
C TRP A 229 14.91 11.67 -7.21
N GLU A 230 15.02 10.39 -7.55
CA GLU A 230 15.72 9.32 -6.82
C GLU A 230 17.02 8.93 -7.54
N LEU A 231 17.92 8.18 -6.88
CA LEU A 231 19.20 7.75 -7.47
C LEU A 231 19.56 6.30 -7.12
N GLY A 232 19.22 5.38 -8.01
CA GLY A 232 19.45 3.94 -7.87
C GLY A 232 18.53 3.24 -6.86
N ASN A 233 18.35 1.94 -7.02
CA ASN A 233 17.41 1.10 -6.27
C ASN A 233 18.17 0.11 -5.38
N GLU A 234 18.01 0.21 -4.06
CA GLU A 234 18.55 -0.76 -3.08
C GLU A 234 20.08 -0.98 -3.15
N LEU A 235 20.82 0.04 -3.59
CA LEU A 235 22.28 -0.04 -3.76
C LEU A 235 23.07 0.30 -2.49
N MET A 236 22.48 1.03 -1.54
CA MET A 236 23.20 1.50 -0.36
C MET A 236 23.33 0.39 0.70
N GLY A 237 24.55 0.20 1.23
CA GLY A 237 24.82 -0.84 2.21
C GLY A 237 24.82 -2.25 1.61
N LYS A 238 24.75 -3.29 2.45
CA LYS A 238 24.77 -4.70 2.00
C LYS A 238 23.38 -5.12 1.50
N GLY A 239 22.99 -4.58 0.34
CA GLY A 239 21.76 -4.98 -0.36
C GLY A 239 21.76 -6.45 -0.80
N HIS A 240 20.58 -6.98 -1.10
CA HIS A 240 20.39 -8.39 -1.47
C HIS A 240 20.87 -8.74 -2.88
N THR A 241 21.31 -7.74 -3.66
CA THR A 241 21.52 -7.78 -5.10
C THR A 241 22.99 -7.87 -5.52
N GLY A 242 23.86 -8.31 -4.60
CA GLY A 242 25.26 -8.64 -4.83
C GLY A 242 26.23 -7.46 -4.67
N LYS A 243 25.97 -6.34 -5.35
CA LYS A 243 26.79 -5.11 -5.26
C LYS A 243 26.25 -4.11 -4.26
N SER A 244 27.17 -3.40 -3.62
CA SER A 244 26.91 -2.41 -2.58
C SER A 244 27.66 -1.11 -2.83
N ILE A 245 27.03 0.02 -2.52
CA ILE A 245 27.67 1.33 -2.36
C ILE A 245 27.71 1.62 -0.85
N SER A 246 28.87 1.97 -0.29
CA SER A 246 28.92 2.39 1.11
C SER A 246 28.17 3.72 1.32
N PRO A 247 27.57 3.95 2.50
CA PRO A 247 26.80 5.17 2.79
C PRO A 247 27.52 6.47 2.42
N GLU A 248 28.83 6.53 2.64
CA GLU A 248 29.66 7.70 2.36
C GLU A 248 29.87 7.94 0.86
N VAL A 249 30.08 6.88 0.07
CA VAL A 249 30.24 6.99 -1.39
C VAL A 249 28.90 7.35 -2.04
N TYR A 250 27.81 6.72 -1.58
CA TYR A 250 26.46 7.03 -2.04
C TYR A 250 26.07 8.48 -1.72
N ALA A 251 26.44 8.99 -0.53
CA ALA A 251 26.27 10.39 -0.19
C ALA A 251 27.01 11.37 -1.13
N LEU A 252 28.18 11.02 -1.65
CA LEU A 252 28.89 11.84 -2.63
C LEU A 252 28.13 11.92 -3.97
N ASP A 253 27.54 10.81 -4.41
CA ASP A 253 26.71 10.77 -5.62
C ASP A 253 25.42 11.59 -5.44
N VAL A 254 24.74 11.46 -4.29
CA VAL A 254 23.54 12.26 -3.96
C VAL A 254 23.86 13.76 -3.85
N LYS A 255 25.02 14.15 -3.29
CA LYS A 255 25.51 15.55 -3.33
C LYS A 255 25.83 16.03 -4.75
N LYS A 256 26.17 15.14 -5.68
CA LYS A 256 26.33 15.47 -7.10
C LYS A 256 24.97 15.70 -7.75
N LEU A 257 23.97 14.86 -7.47
CA LEU A 257 22.60 15.03 -7.94
C LEU A 257 21.94 16.31 -7.41
N ARG A 258 22.08 16.64 -6.11
CA ARG A 258 21.62 17.92 -5.52
C ARG A 258 22.08 19.12 -6.33
N ARG A 259 23.38 19.19 -6.63
CA ARG A 259 24.00 20.25 -7.46
C ARG A 259 23.47 20.28 -8.90
N ILE A 260 23.13 19.13 -9.49
CA ILE A 260 22.50 19.06 -10.82
C ILE A 260 21.08 19.63 -10.77
N ILE A 261 20.27 19.24 -9.78
CA ILE A 261 18.93 19.80 -9.58
C ILE A 261 19.02 21.32 -9.34
N ASP A 262 19.93 21.81 -8.50
CA ASP A 262 20.13 23.25 -8.26
C ASP A 262 20.60 24.03 -9.51
N LYS A 263 21.36 23.37 -10.39
CA LYS A 263 21.81 23.93 -11.68
C LYS A 263 20.68 23.99 -12.71
N LEU A 264 19.84 22.95 -12.76
CA LEU A 264 18.77 22.83 -13.76
C LEU A 264 17.51 23.61 -13.36
N TYR A 265 17.12 23.61 -12.09
CA TYR A 265 15.90 24.22 -11.56
C TYR A 265 16.24 25.50 -10.79
N ARG A 266 16.68 26.51 -11.55
CA ARG A 266 16.94 27.87 -11.05
C ARG A 266 15.64 28.69 -10.99
N GLN A 267 15.74 29.90 -10.44
CA GLN A 267 14.64 30.83 -10.21
C GLN A 267 13.60 30.85 -11.35
N GLY A 268 12.32 30.76 -11.00
CA GLY A 268 11.19 30.71 -11.93
C GLY A 268 10.69 29.30 -12.27
N VAL A 269 11.45 28.23 -11.99
CA VAL A 269 11.02 26.84 -12.21
C VAL A 269 10.75 26.15 -10.85
N PRO A 270 9.59 25.48 -10.65
CA PRO A 270 9.37 24.62 -9.49
C PRO A 270 10.49 23.60 -9.34
N LYS A 271 11.05 23.51 -8.14
CA LYS A 271 12.26 22.74 -7.84
C LYS A 271 11.87 21.36 -7.27
N PRO A 272 12.18 20.25 -7.96
CA PRO A 272 11.87 18.91 -7.46
C PRO A 272 12.69 18.56 -6.21
N SER A 273 12.08 17.76 -5.34
CA SER A 273 12.75 17.17 -4.18
C SER A 273 13.83 16.17 -4.60
N LEU A 274 14.88 16.05 -3.80
CA LEU A 274 15.84 14.94 -3.87
C LEU A 274 15.54 13.95 -2.75
N VAL A 275 15.09 12.75 -3.13
CA VAL A 275 14.71 11.71 -2.17
C VAL A 275 15.59 10.46 -2.39
N ALA A 276 16.06 9.87 -1.29
CA ALA A 276 17.14 8.87 -1.26
C ALA A 276 17.19 8.20 0.12
N PRO A 277 17.80 7.02 0.35
CA PRO A 277 18.62 6.22 -0.55
C PRO A 277 17.88 5.07 -1.23
N ASP A 278 16.55 5.04 -1.15
CA ASP A 278 15.71 4.08 -1.86
C ASP A 278 16.07 2.61 -1.54
N THR A 279 16.21 2.34 -0.23
CA THR A 279 16.81 1.10 0.28
C THR A 279 15.80 0.18 0.95
N LEU A 280 15.97 -1.14 0.79
CA LEU A 280 15.47 -2.10 1.76
C LEU A 280 16.02 -1.75 3.14
N TYR A 281 15.13 -1.70 4.14
CA TYR A 281 15.47 -1.28 5.48
C TYR A 281 15.07 -2.34 6.52
N LYS A 282 16.07 -2.84 7.25
CA LYS A 282 15.90 -3.59 8.49
C LYS A 282 16.46 -2.74 9.63
N LEU A 283 16.04 -2.99 10.87
CA LEU A 283 16.48 -2.20 12.03
C LEU A 283 18.01 -2.16 12.21
N GLN A 284 18.69 -3.26 11.87
CA GLN A 284 20.15 -3.38 11.84
C GLN A 284 20.85 -2.43 10.85
N ASP A 285 20.13 -1.91 9.84
CA ASP A 285 20.69 -1.03 8.80
C ASP A 285 20.61 0.46 9.18
N THR A 286 20.13 0.78 10.39
CA THR A 286 19.97 2.17 10.88
C THR A 286 21.29 2.96 10.85
N ASP A 287 22.41 2.34 11.18
CA ASP A 287 23.75 2.95 11.08
C ASP A 287 24.06 3.45 9.66
N ASN A 288 23.66 2.70 8.63
CA ASN A 288 23.88 3.09 7.24
C ASN A 288 23.10 4.37 6.89
N ILE A 289 21.87 4.52 7.39
CA ILE A 289 21.06 5.74 7.20
C ILE A 289 21.70 6.94 7.92
N VAL A 290 22.13 6.76 9.17
CA VAL A 290 22.79 7.82 9.96
C VAL A 290 24.08 8.29 9.26
N ARG A 291 24.93 7.35 8.84
CA ARG A 291 26.18 7.66 8.14
C ARG A 291 25.95 8.33 6.78
N PHE A 292 24.95 7.89 6.03
CA PHE A 292 24.55 8.53 4.77
C PHE A 292 24.08 9.98 4.98
N LEU A 293 23.23 10.23 5.98
CA LEU A 293 22.74 11.58 6.28
C LEU A 293 23.86 12.50 6.79
N ASN A 294 24.78 11.98 7.60
CA ASN A 294 25.96 12.71 8.07
C ASN A 294 26.94 13.04 6.93
N ALA A 295 27.23 12.10 6.04
CA ALA A 295 28.13 12.31 4.89
C ALA A 295 27.52 13.21 3.80
N SER A 296 26.20 13.11 3.56
CA SER A 296 25.50 13.96 2.61
C SER A 296 25.47 15.41 3.09
N GLY A 297 25.07 15.62 4.35
CA GLY A 297 25.00 16.91 5.01
C GLY A 297 23.59 17.52 5.01
N LYS A 298 23.35 18.45 5.93
CA LYS A 298 22.03 19.04 6.16
C LYS A 298 21.49 19.78 4.93
N GLY A 299 20.25 19.49 4.55
CA GLY A 299 19.57 20.13 3.41
C GLY A 299 19.99 19.62 2.02
N VAL A 300 20.71 18.50 1.94
CA VAL A 300 20.99 17.82 0.66
C VAL A 300 19.85 16.87 0.27
N VAL A 301 19.32 16.13 1.24
CA VAL A 301 18.23 15.15 1.06
C VAL A 301 16.94 15.73 1.63
N ASP A 302 15.91 15.81 0.80
CA ASP A 302 14.60 16.37 1.16
C ASP A 302 13.68 15.30 1.79
N ALA A 303 13.87 14.02 1.43
CA ALA A 303 13.25 12.89 2.13
C ALA A 303 14.11 11.61 2.14
N VAL A 304 14.07 10.88 3.27
CA VAL A 304 14.63 9.54 3.39
C VAL A 304 13.62 8.50 2.90
N THR A 305 13.90 7.86 1.76
CA THR A 305 13.10 6.75 1.21
C THR A 305 13.58 5.39 1.69
N ARG A 306 12.63 4.50 1.99
CA ARG A 306 12.89 3.07 2.29
C ARG A 306 11.81 2.15 1.71
N HIS A 307 12.17 0.89 1.54
CA HIS A 307 11.29 -0.16 1.02
C HIS A 307 10.72 -1.05 2.13
N ILE A 308 9.47 -1.52 1.97
CA ILE A 308 8.76 -2.34 2.96
C ILE A 308 8.21 -3.64 2.34
N TYR A 309 8.90 -4.75 2.66
CA TYR A 309 8.48 -6.12 2.39
C TYR A 309 8.70 -6.98 3.63
N THR A 310 7.62 -7.43 4.25
CA THR A 310 7.58 -7.85 5.66
C THR A 310 6.83 -9.16 5.90
N LEU A 311 6.11 -9.65 4.89
CA LEU A 311 5.20 -10.79 4.98
C LEU A 311 5.78 -12.09 4.39
N GLY A 312 6.98 -12.03 3.80
CA GLY A 312 7.67 -13.16 3.19
C GLY A 312 7.70 -13.11 1.66
N ALA A 313 8.06 -14.24 1.05
CA ALA A 313 8.18 -14.41 -0.40
C ALA A 313 6.87 -14.87 -1.03
N GLY A 314 6.63 -14.49 -2.29
CA GLY A 314 5.45 -14.94 -3.07
C GLY A 314 5.30 -16.45 -3.25
N VAL A 315 6.36 -17.24 -3.03
CA VAL A 315 6.33 -18.72 -3.10
C VAL A 315 5.88 -19.41 -1.81
N ALA A 316 5.71 -18.69 -0.70
CA ALA A 316 5.26 -19.31 0.55
C ALA A 316 3.80 -19.79 0.44
N GLU A 317 3.45 -20.84 1.18
CA GLU A 317 2.09 -21.39 1.26
C GLU A 317 1.06 -20.30 1.62
N THR A 318 -0.09 -20.30 0.94
CA THR A 318 -1.13 -19.25 1.08
C THR A 318 -1.58 -19.05 2.54
N SER A 319 -1.69 -20.14 3.30
CA SER A 319 -2.04 -20.09 4.73
C SER A 319 -0.95 -19.40 5.58
N VAL A 320 0.33 -19.58 5.25
CA VAL A 320 1.45 -18.90 5.91
C VAL A 320 1.43 -17.42 5.59
N VAL A 321 1.16 -17.04 4.34
CA VAL A 321 1.08 -15.62 3.95
C VAL A 321 -0.11 -14.93 4.60
N ILE A 322 -1.29 -15.55 4.63
CA ILE A 322 -2.48 -15.03 5.34
C ILE A 322 -2.19 -14.88 6.84
N ASN A 323 -1.57 -15.87 7.48
CA ASN A 323 -1.15 -15.78 8.88
C ASN A 323 -0.17 -14.61 9.11
N ASN A 324 0.76 -14.37 8.18
CA ASN A 324 1.69 -13.24 8.27
C ASN A 324 0.99 -11.87 8.14
N VAL A 325 -0.05 -11.76 7.31
CA VAL A 325 -0.88 -10.53 7.19
C VAL A 325 -1.62 -10.23 8.49
N LEU A 326 -2.19 -11.27 9.13
CA LEU A 326 -3.03 -11.12 10.33
C LEU A 326 -2.24 -11.11 11.65
N ASN A 327 -0.93 -11.38 11.63
CA ASN A 327 -0.11 -11.42 12.83
C ASN A 327 0.30 -10.02 13.31
N ASP A 328 -0.33 -9.56 14.40
CA ASP A 328 -0.03 -8.31 15.11
C ASP A 328 1.45 -8.13 15.50
N SER A 329 2.22 -9.22 15.70
CA SER A 329 3.66 -9.14 15.95
C SER A 329 4.44 -8.56 14.75
N ASN A 330 4.02 -8.88 13.52
CA ASN A 330 4.63 -8.34 12.30
C ASN A 330 4.36 -6.83 12.20
N ALA A 331 3.13 -6.41 12.51
CA ALA A 331 2.78 -5.00 12.54
C ALA A 331 3.54 -4.20 13.62
N LYS A 332 3.65 -4.76 14.83
CA LYS A 332 4.43 -4.16 15.92
C LYS A 332 5.92 -4.04 15.57
N ALA A 333 6.48 -5.00 14.85
CA ALA A 333 7.85 -4.93 14.34
C ALA A 333 8.04 -3.78 13.32
N GLU A 334 7.06 -3.53 12.46
CA GLU A 334 7.09 -2.37 11.56
C GLU A 334 6.96 -1.04 12.30
N ILE A 335 6.07 -0.93 13.28
CA ILE A 335 5.96 0.27 14.13
C ILE A 335 7.32 0.67 14.73
N LEU A 336 8.15 -0.30 15.13
CA LEU A 336 9.50 -0.01 15.62
C LEU A 336 10.41 0.59 14.53
N LYS A 337 10.33 0.11 13.28
CA LYS A 337 11.07 0.71 12.15
C LYS A 337 10.66 2.16 11.89
N TYR A 338 9.35 2.44 11.89
CA TYR A 338 8.83 3.81 11.74
C TYR A 338 9.34 4.75 12.85
N LYS A 339 9.29 4.30 14.12
CA LYS A 339 9.82 5.05 15.28
C LYS A 339 11.32 5.30 15.17
N THR A 340 12.11 4.32 14.75
CA THR A 340 13.56 4.46 14.61
C THR A 340 13.93 5.52 13.57
N ILE A 341 13.33 5.47 12.38
CA ILE A 341 13.57 6.50 11.34
C ILE A 341 13.09 7.87 11.81
N GLN A 342 11.92 7.97 12.45
CA GLN A 342 11.44 9.23 13.03
C GLN A 342 12.42 9.79 14.09
N SER A 343 13.09 8.93 14.85
CA SER A 343 14.10 9.34 15.83
C SER A 343 15.39 9.83 15.17
N VAL A 344 15.88 9.15 14.12
CA VAL A 344 17.05 9.58 13.34
C VAL A 344 16.82 10.96 12.72
N LEU A 345 15.64 11.21 12.16
CA LEU A 345 15.33 12.50 11.50
C LEU A 345 15.20 13.69 12.46
N LYS A 346 15.21 13.50 13.79
CA LYS A 346 15.27 14.63 14.75
C LYS A 346 16.53 15.48 14.58
N GLU A 347 17.64 14.89 14.13
CA GLU A 347 18.90 15.59 13.85
C GLU A 347 18.92 16.26 12.47
N HIS A 348 17.94 15.91 11.61
CA HIS A 348 17.78 16.35 10.23
C HIS A 348 16.39 16.98 9.99
N PRO A 349 16.01 18.07 10.70
CA PRO A 349 14.63 18.59 10.72
C PRO A 349 14.11 19.18 9.40
N LYS A 350 14.93 19.23 8.34
CA LYS A 350 14.52 19.59 6.97
C LYS A 350 14.25 18.39 6.07
N THR A 351 14.48 17.17 6.57
CA THR A 351 14.39 15.92 5.82
C THR A 351 13.20 15.11 6.34
N SER A 352 12.27 14.77 5.45
CA SER A 352 11.08 13.97 5.78
C SER A 352 11.34 12.46 5.66
N ALA A 353 10.41 11.62 6.11
CA ALA A 353 10.46 10.16 5.92
C ALA A 353 9.46 9.73 4.85
N TRP A 354 9.86 8.93 3.88
CA TRP A 354 8.99 8.40 2.82
C TRP A 354 9.10 6.86 2.80
N VAL A 355 8.02 6.19 2.41
CA VAL A 355 8.05 4.78 1.98
C VAL A 355 7.99 4.80 0.45
N GLY A 356 9.16 4.64 -0.19
CA GLY A 356 9.32 4.80 -1.65
C GLY A 356 8.84 3.58 -2.46
N GLU A 357 8.76 2.42 -1.81
CA GLU A 357 8.25 1.18 -2.40
C GLU A 357 7.74 0.25 -1.29
N ALA A 358 6.55 -0.31 -1.43
CA ALA A 358 6.03 -1.31 -0.49
C ALA A 358 5.03 -2.25 -1.16
N GLY A 359 5.35 -3.54 -1.24
CA GLY A 359 4.41 -4.58 -1.70
C GLY A 359 4.03 -5.61 -0.63
N GLY A 360 4.66 -5.55 0.55
CA GLY A 360 4.39 -6.45 1.69
C GLY A 360 4.99 -7.84 1.50
N ILE A 361 4.68 -8.48 0.37
CA ILE A 361 5.16 -9.79 -0.05
C ILE A 361 6.11 -9.57 -1.24
N PHE A 362 7.37 -10.01 -1.12
CA PHE A 362 8.38 -9.81 -2.16
C PHE A 362 8.35 -10.92 -3.23
N ASN A 363 9.10 -10.73 -4.32
CA ASN A 363 9.11 -11.61 -5.50
C ASN A 363 7.72 -11.74 -6.14
N ASN A 364 7.30 -10.64 -6.78
CA ASN A 364 6.01 -10.45 -7.47
C ASN A 364 4.74 -10.47 -6.59
N GLY A 365 4.83 -10.67 -5.27
CA GLY A 365 3.66 -10.86 -4.41
C GLY A 365 3.14 -12.31 -4.45
N HIS A 366 2.08 -12.60 -3.70
CA HIS A 366 1.44 -13.92 -3.68
C HIS A 366 0.06 -13.87 -4.34
N PRO A 367 -0.26 -14.74 -5.31
CA PRO A 367 -1.62 -14.83 -5.86
C PRO A 367 -2.62 -15.18 -4.76
N GLU A 368 -3.89 -14.80 -4.91
CA GLU A 368 -4.96 -15.02 -3.91
C GLU A 368 -4.80 -14.26 -2.58
N VAL A 369 -3.66 -13.61 -2.33
CA VAL A 369 -3.45 -12.74 -1.16
C VAL A 369 -3.18 -11.31 -1.58
N SER A 370 -2.11 -11.04 -2.35
CA SER A 370 -1.69 -9.69 -2.75
C SER A 370 -2.68 -8.97 -3.68
N ASN A 371 -3.50 -9.73 -4.42
CA ASN A 371 -4.54 -9.23 -5.33
C ASN A 371 -5.97 -9.43 -4.77
N ALA A 372 -6.09 -9.74 -3.48
CA ALA A 372 -7.34 -10.10 -2.83
C ALA A 372 -7.66 -9.22 -1.61
N PHE A 373 -8.87 -9.36 -1.08
CA PHE A 373 -9.41 -8.54 0.00
C PHE A 373 -8.52 -8.54 1.26
N ILE A 374 -7.89 -9.68 1.57
CA ILE A 374 -6.98 -9.82 2.72
C ILE A 374 -5.78 -8.86 2.67
N SER A 375 -5.32 -8.46 1.48
CA SER A 375 -4.22 -7.50 1.31
C SER A 375 -4.46 -6.19 2.05
N ALA A 376 -5.72 -5.73 2.12
CA ALA A 376 -6.10 -4.47 2.74
C ALA A 376 -5.74 -4.42 4.25
N PHE A 377 -5.70 -5.56 4.94
CA PHE A 377 -5.27 -5.66 6.35
C PHE A 377 -3.79 -5.39 6.56
N TRP A 378 -2.96 -5.55 5.54
CA TRP A 378 -1.58 -5.07 5.56
C TRP A 378 -1.50 -3.65 4.98
N TYR A 379 -2.12 -3.40 3.83
CA TYR A 379 -1.92 -2.16 3.08
C TYR A 379 -2.50 -0.93 3.78
N LEU A 380 -3.78 -0.94 4.16
CA LEU A 380 -4.42 0.21 4.82
C LEU A 380 -3.85 0.43 6.23
N ASP A 381 -3.38 -0.64 6.85
CA ASP A 381 -2.66 -0.58 8.11
C ASP A 381 -1.29 0.09 8.00
N GLN A 382 -0.55 -0.19 6.92
CA GLN A 382 0.69 0.51 6.62
C GLN A 382 0.45 1.99 6.29
N LEU A 383 -0.64 2.36 5.60
CA LEU A 383 -1.03 3.76 5.41
C LEU A 383 -1.28 4.45 6.77
N GLY A 384 -2.08 3.85 7.65
CA GLY A 384 -2.34 4.36 9.00
C GLY A 384 -1.09 4.46 9.88
N THR A 385 -0.19 3.48 9.78
CA THR A 385 1.08 3.48 10.52
C THR A 385 2.03 4.55 9.98
N ALA A 386 2.18 4.65 8.65
CA ALA A 386 3.05 5.63 8.01
C ALA A 386 2.64 7.08 8.32
N SER A 387 1.34 7.39 8.23
CA SER A 387 0.81 8.71 8.57
C SER A 387 1.04 9.02 10.05
N ARG A 388 0.75 8.09 10.96
CA ARG A 388 0.93 8.25 12.42
C ARG A 388 2.37 8.54 12.83
N TYR A 389 3.36 8.07 12.08
CA TYR A 389 4.79 8.34 12.29
C TYR A 389 5.36 9.35 11.28
N ASN A 390 4.51 10.27 10.80
CA ASN A 390 4.90 11.46 10.03
C ASN A 390 5.66 11.16 8.73
N ASN A 391 5.37 10.03 8.08
CA ASN A 391 5.88 9.76 6.74
C ASN A 391 5.00 10.49 5.71
N GLN A 392 5.61 11.14 4.73
CA GLN A 392 4.93 12.07 3.82
C GLN A 392 4.53 11.46 2.47
N ALA A 393 4.99 10.24 2.18
CA ALA A 393 4.60 9.44 1.03
C ALA A 393 4.61 7.95 1.38
N PHE A 394 3.67 7.20 0.81
CA PHE A 394 3.61 5.75 0.82
C PHE A 394 3.30 5.24 -0.60
N CYS A 395 4.33 4.76 -1.29
CA CYS A 395 4.24 4.25 -2.65
C CYS A 395 4.04 2.73 -2.66
N ARG A 396 2.81 2.30 -2.98
CA ARG A 396 2.45 0.89 -3.13
C ARG A 396 3.09 0.29 -4.39
N GLN A 397 3.88 -0.77 -4.21
CA GLN A 397 4.29 -1.66 -5.29
C GLN A 397 3.11 -2.57 -5.67
N THR A 398 2.52 -2.48 -6.86
CA THR A 398 2.65 -1.44 -7.92
C THR A 398 1.26 -0.85 -8.20
N PHE A 399 1.18 0.12 -9.12
CA PHE A 399 -0.08 0.50 -9.74
C PHE A 399 -0.64 -0.63 -10.63
N VAL A 400 0.23 -1.25 -11.45
CA VAL A 400 -0.09 -2.39 -12.32
C VAL A 400 1.11 -3.33 -12.44
N GLY A 401 0.88 -4.62 -12.64
CA GLY A 401 1.91 -5.66 -12.73
C GLY A 401 2.23 -6.34 -11.39
N GLY A 402 2.66 -7.60 -11.44
CA GLY A 402 2.77 -8.44 -10.24
C GLY A 402 1.41 -8.83 -9.66
N PHE A 403 1.41 -9.72 -8.68
CA PHE A 403 0.20 -10.08 -7.93
C PHE A 403 -0.19 -9.01 -6.90
N TYR A 404 0.67 -8.04 -6.61
CA TYR A 404 0.39 -6.91 -5.72
C TYR A 404 -0.13 -5.65 -6.43
N GLY A 405 -0.31 -5.69 -7.75
CA GLY A 405 -0.77 -4.53 -8.52
C GLY A 405 -2.12 -4.04 -8.00
N ILE A 406 -2.26 -2.72 -7.81
CA ILE A 406 -3.54 -2.09 -7.48
C ILE A 406 -4.58 -2.37 -8.57
N LEU A 407 -4.13 -2.46 -9.83
CA LEU A 407 -4.88 -2.99 -10.96
C LEU A 407 -4.36 -4.38 -11.37
N ASP A 408 -5.22 -5.21 -11.95
CA ASP A 408 -4.80 -6.42 -12.66
C ASP A 408 -4.30 -6.13 -14.09
N LEU A 409 -3.84 -7.16 -14.81
CA LEU A 409 -3.32 -7.02 -16.18
C LEU A 409 -4.41 -6.71 -17.23
N ASN A 410 -5.68 -6.77 -16.85
CA ASN A 410 -6.82 -6.29 -17.63
C ASN A 410 -7.30 -4.91 -17.13
N PHE A 411 -6.48 -4.23 -16.31
CA PHE A 411 -6.73 -2.90 -15.73
C PHE A 411 -7.90 -2.83 -14.75
N ASN A 412 -8.47 -3.96 -14.34
CA ASN A 412 -9.54 -3.99 -13.35
C ASN A 412 -8.96 -3.69 -11.96
N PRO A 413 -9.60 -2.83 -11.17
CA PRO A 413 -9.24 -2.59 -9.77
C PRO A 413 -9.25 -3.88 -8.92
N ASN A 414 -8.11 -4.21 -8.31
CA ASN A 414 -8.05 -5.17 -7.20
C ASN A 414 -8.60 -4.51 -5.92
N PRO A 415 -8.94 -5.28 -4.86
CA PRO A 415 -9.55 -4.75 -3.63
C PRO A 415 -8.81 -3.58 -2.98
N ASP A 416 -7.48 -3.56 -3.07
CA ASP A 416 -6.65 -2.46 -2.53
C ASP A 416 -6.89 -1.10 -3.21
N TYR A 417 -7.32 -1.07 -4.48
CA TYR A 417 -7.70 0.18 -5.15
C TYR A 417 -8.88 0.85 -4.44
N TYR A 418 -9.92 0.10 -4.07
CA TYR A 418 -11.10 0.67 -3.42
C TYR A 418 -10.80 1.12 -1.99
N GLY A 419 -9.92 0.39 -1.28
CA GLY A 419 -9.39 0.82 0.02
C GLY A 419 -8.58 2.11 -0.08
N ALA A 420 -7.74 2.24 -1.11
CA ALA A 420 -6.97 3.46 -1.42
C ALA A 420 -7.87 4.62 -1.88
N LEU A 421 -8.93 4.36 -2.64
CA LEU A 421 -9.87 5.37 -3.11
C LEU A 421 -10.68 5.97 -1.94
N LEU A 422 -11.12 5.15 -0.98
CA LEU A 422 -11.72 5.66 0.26
C LEU A 422 -10.71 6.46 1.11
N TRP A 423 -9.45 6.01 1.19
CA TRP A 423 -8.40 6.80 1.84
C TRP A 423 -8.28 8.18 1.17
N GLN A 424 -8.13 8.20 -0.16
CA GLN A 424 -7.98 9.41 -0.95
C GLN A 424 -9.16 10.36 -0.81
N GLN A 425 -10.40 9.85 -0.78
CA GLN A 425 -11.60 10.68 -0.70
C GLN A 425 -11.87 11.23 0.72
N LEU A 426 -11.48 10.50 1.77
CA LEU A 426 -11.98 10.75 3.13
C LEU A 426 -10.90 11.19 4.14
N MET A 427 -9.66 10.70 4.02
CA MET A 427 -8.60 10.94 5.03
C MET A 427 -7.86 12.26 4.76
N GLY A 428 -7.93 13.19 5.71
CA GLY A 428 -7.27 14.51 5.65
C GLY A 428 -5.85 14.52 6.19
N SER A 429 -5.25 15.71 6.26
CA SER A 429 -3.81 15.89 6.55
C SER A 429 -3.42 15.76 8.02
N GLY A 430 -4.27 16.22 8.94
CA GLY A 430 -4.00 16.13 10.39
C GLY A 430 -4.33 14.75 10.93
N VAL A 431 -3.34 14.07 11.52
CA VAL A 431 -3.50 12.75 12.15
C VAL A 431 -3.73 12.92 13.66
N PHE A 432 -4.70 12.19 14.21
CA PHE A 432 -5.01 12.17 15.65
C PHE A 432 -4.37 10.97 16.37
N ALA A 433 -4.31 11.06 17.70
CA ALA A 433 -4.11 9.86 18.53
C ALA A 433 -5.43 9.10 18.66
N VAL A 434 -5.37 7.77 18.52
CA VAL A 434 -6.45 6.85 18.87
C VAL A 434 -5.98 5.92 19.97
N ASP A 435 -6.73 5.88 21.06
CA ASP A 435 -6.54 5.00 22.21
C ASP A 435 -7.68 3.97 22.24
N ILE A 436 -7.34 2.68 22.33
CA ILE A 436 -8.28 1.56 22.19
C ILE A 436 -8.41 0.91 23.57
N ARG A 437 -9.61 0.99 24.16
CA ARG A 437 -9.88 0.58 25.55
C ARG A 437 -10.97 -0.49 25.62
N GLY A 438 -10.75 -1.52 26.43
CA GLY A 438 -11.65 -2.66 26.51
C GLY A 438 -11.65 -3.52 25.25
N GLY A 439 -12.42 -4.59 25.26
CA GLY A 439 -12.43 -5.58 24.17
C GLY A 439 -11.15 -6.42 24.11
N ASN A 440 -10.89 -7.00 22.94
CA ASN A 440 -9.67 -7.74 22.66
C ASN A 440 -8.69 -6.91 21.81
N THR A 441 -7.43 -7.37 21.66
CA THR A 441 -6.38 -6.64 20.94
C THR A 441 -6.50 -6.74 19.41
N ASP A 442 -7.62 -7.23 18.87
CA ASP A 442 -7.79 -7.50 17.43
C ASP A 442 -8.26 -6.26 16.64
N VAL A 443 -8.52 -5.12 17.29
CA VAL A 443 -8.94 -3.88 16.62
C VAL A 443 -7.76 -2.95 16.41
N ARG A 444 -7.63 -2.42 15.19
CA ARG A 444 -6.70 -1.34 14.88
C ARG A 444 -7.45 -0.20 14.23
N ALA A 445 -7.12 1.03 14.64
CA ALA A 445 -7.87 2.22 14.30
C ALA A 445 -6.94 3.41 14.06
N TYR A 446 -7.25 4.20 13.04
CA TYR A 446 -6.53 5.40 12.65
C TYR A 446 -7.55 6.51 12.43
N ALA A 447 -7.29 7.71 12.96
CA ALA A 447 -8.20 8.84 12.85
C ALA A 447 -7.47 10.07 12.33
N HIS A 448 -8.10 10.78 11.39
CA HIS A 448 -7.60 11.97 10.75
C HIS A 448 -8.68 13.07 10.77
N CYS A 449 -8.28 14.33 10.54
CA CYS A 449 -9.20 15.34 10.01
C CYS A 449 -9.91 14.78 8.77
N GLN A 450 -11.18 15.13 8.54
CA GLN A 450 -11.84 14.79 7.27
C GLN A 450 -11.16 15.52 6.09
N ARG A 451 -10.97 14.85 4.95
CA ARG A 451 -10.44 15.52 3.75
C ARG A 451 -11.43 16.61 3.29
N ASN A 452 -10.89 17.75 2.87
CA ASN A 452 -11.64 18.91 2.39
C ASN A 452 -12.65 19.53 3.38
N SER A 453 -12.62 19.15 4.67
CA SER A 453 -13.46 19.73 5.72
C SER A 453 -12.67 19.96 7.01
N GLN A 454 -12.87 21.11 7.65
CA GLN A 454 -12.31 21.41 8.98
C GLN A 454 -13.23 20.96 10.11
N SER A 455 -14.50 20.68 9.81
CA SER A 455 -15.52 20.34 10.81
C SER A 455 -15.70 18.84 11.03
N GLY A 456 -14.92 17.97 10.37
CA GLY A 456 -15.12 16.52 10.43
C GLY A 456 -13.91 15.73 10.90
N VAL A 457 -14.18 14.53 11.41
CA VAL A 457 -13.18 13.50 11.72
C VAL A 457 -13.47 12.28 10.83
N THR A 458 -12.44 11.65 10.28
CA THR A 458 -12.55 10.37 9.55
C THR A 458 -11.72 9.31 10.25
N LEU A 459 -12.30 8.13 10.43
CA LEU A 459 -11.66 6.95 10.96
C LEU A 459 -11.49 5.89 9.87
N LEU A 460 -10.40 5.15 9.92
CA LEU A 460 -10.25 3.80 9.39
C LEU A 460 -10.22 2.83 10.58
N VAL A 461 -11.05 1.78 10.55
CA VAL A 461 -11.09 0.72 11.58
C VAL A 461 -10.99 -0.66 10.94
N LEU A 462 -10.12 -1.52 11.47
CA LEU A 462 -9.90 -2.90 11.02
C LEU A 462 -10.15 -3.88 12.16
N ASN A 463 -10.89 -4.96 11.91
CA ASN A 463 -11.07 -6.07 12.85
C ASN A 463 -10.30 -7.30 12.38
N TYR A 464 -9.16 -7.58 13.02
CA TYR A 464 -8.34 -8.76 12.75
C TYR A 464 -8.91 -10.05 13.36
N SER A 465 -10.00 -9.97 14.14
CA SER A 465 -10.59 -11.15 14.77
C SER A 465 -11.25 -12.04 13.72
N ASN A 466 -10.89 -13.33 13.72
CA ASN A 466 -11.47 -14.32 12.81
C ASN A 466 -12.86 -14.83 13.22
N SER A 467 -13.30 -14.51 14.44
CA SER A 467 -14.50 -15.09 15.06
C SER A 467 -15.32 -14.10 15.89
N THR A 468 -14.75 -12.95 16.26
CA THR A 468 -15.42 -11.94 17.10
C THR A 468 -15.92 -10.75 16.28
N ARG A 469 -17.20 -10.44 16.39
CA ARG A 469 -17.80 -9.18 15.94
C ARG A 469 -17.50 -8.09 16.96
N GLN A 470 -16.94 -6.98 16.49
CA GLN A 470 -16.60 -5.84 17.34
C GLN A 470 -17.77 -4.85 17.35
N ARG A 471 -18.20 -4.43 18.55
CA ARG A 471 -19.00 -3.22 18.76
C ARG A 471 -18.04 -2.12 19.18
N LEU A 472 -17.87 -1.10 18.34
CA LEU A 472 -16.96 0.01 18.60
C LEU A 472 -17.75 1.21 19.12
N ASP A 473 -17.53 1.56 20.38
CA ASP A 473 -18.06 2.80 20.98
C ASP A 473 -17.08 3.95 20.71
N LEU A 474 -17.56 5.06 20.17
CA LEU A 474 -16.73 6.23 19.86
C LEU A 474 -16.74 7.24 21.00
N SER A 475 -15.60 7.88 21.25
CA SER A 475 -15.46 8.93 22.26
C SER A 475 -14.46 9.99 21.77
N LEU A 476 -14.96 11.14 21.35
CA LEU A 476 -14.12 12.30 21.01
C LEU A 476 -13.76 13.06 22.29
N VAL A 477 -12.48 13.33 22.50
CA VAL A 477 -11.91 14.06 23.65
C VAL A 477 -11.29 15.35 23.14
N GLY A 478 -11.31 16.42 23.94
CA GLY A 478 -10.87 17.76 23.51
C GLY A 478 -11.93 18.56 22.76
N TYR A 479 -13.15 18.02 22.66
CA TYR A 479 -14.31 18.72 22.13
C TYR A 479 -14.82 19.79 23.11
N SER A 480 -15.12 20.97 22.59
CA SER A 480 -15.87 22.03 23.27
C SER A 480 -16.85 22.61 22.27
N ALA A 481 -18.13 22.32 22.47
CA ALA A 481 -19.18 23.14 21.92
C ALA A 481 -19.27 24.42 22.77
N ASP A 482 -19.04 25.55 22.11
CA ASP A 482 -19.15 26.92 22.60
C ASP A 482 -18.30 27.37 23.81
N HIS A 483 -18.03 28.68 23.74
CA HIS A 483 -16.98 29.41 24.43
C HIS A 483 -17.16 29.59 25.96
N ASN A 484 -18.06 28.84 26.60
CA ASN A 484 -18.38 29.02 28.03
C ASN A 484 -18.81 27.76 28.80
N THR A 485 -18.62 26.55 28.25
CA THR A 485 -18.91 25.30 28.96
C THR A 485 -17.73 24.34 29.03
N SER A 486 -17.49 23.83 30.24
CA SER A 486 -16.47 22.83 30.59
C SER A 486 -16.48 21.63 29.64
N PRO A 487 -15.34 20.93 29.40
CA PRO A 487 -15.23 19.88 28.38
C PRO A 487 -16.30 18.80 28.57
N SER A 488 -17.33 18.87 27.74
CA SER A 488 -18.42 17.93 27.72
C SER A 488 -17.90 16.61 27.15
N ASN A 489 -17.56 15.69 28.04
CA ASN A 489 -17.41 14.28 27.68
C ASN A 489 -18.59 13.88 26.79
N PHE A 490 -18.33 13.18 25.68
CA PHE A 490 -19.38 12.61 24.82
C PHE A 490 -20.38 11.71 25.61
N GLN A 491 -19.98 11.29 26.82
CA GLN A 491 -20.79 10.61 27.83
C GLN A 491 -21.92 11.46 28.44
N ALA A 492 -21.89 12.79 28.38
CA ALA A 492 -22.87 13.66 29.06
C ALA A 492 -24.28 13.56 28.44
N LEU A 493 -24.38 13.25 27.15
CA LEU A 493 -25.63 12.92 26.47
C LEU A 493 -26.23 11.56 26.91
N ILE A 494 -25.46 10.72 27.61
CA ILE A 494 -25.87 9.37 28.03
C ILE A 494 -26.55 9.38 29.42
N THR A 495 -26.43 10.47 30.20
CA THR A 495 -26.93 10.51 31.60
C THR A 495 -27.78 11.72 31.98
N SER A 496 -28.06 12.66 31.06
CA SER A 496 -28.81 13.90 31.38
C SER A 496 -30.25 13.97 30.84
N ARG A 497 -30.85 12.84 30.42
CA ARG A 497 -32.31 12.69 30.47
C ARG A 497 -32.67 11.65 31.53
N LYS A 498 -32.95 12.15 32.74
CA LYS A 498 -34.01 11.52 33.53
C LYS A 498 -35.26 11.59 32.66
N CYS A 499 -35.77 10.44 32.22
CA CYS A 499 -37.17 10.37 31.84
C CYS A 499 -37.95 10.48 33.16
N GLU A 500 -38.42 11.67 33.47
CA GLU A 500 -39.62 11.78 34.31
C GLU A 500 -40.79 11.23 33.49
N GLU A 501 -41.76 10.65 34.19
CA GLU A 501 -42.86 9.92 33.57
C GLU A 501 -43.76 10.89 32.78
N ASP A 502 -44.41 10.37 31.73
CA ASP A 502 -45.31 11.10 30.83
C ASP A 502 -44.71 12.17 29.89
N GLU A 503 -44.00 11.74 28.83
CA GLU A 503 -44.16 12.24 27.43
C GLU A 503 -43.14 11.57 26.45
N CYS A 504 -43.40 10.31 26.07
CA CYS A 504 -42.60 9.59 25.06
C CYS A 504 -43.47 9.08 23.90
N LEU A 505 -44.13 10.00 23.19
CA LEU A 505 -44.74 9.73 21.89
C LEU A 505 -44.39 10.85 20.88
N THR A 506 -44.02 10.44 19.67
CA THR A 506 -43.81 11.25 18.46
C THR A 506 -42.58 12.19 18.38
N SER A 507 -41.45 11.65 17.90
CA SER A 507 -40.62 12.29 16.86
C SER A 507 -39.49 11.36 16.39
N ASN A 508 -39.80 10.44 15.45
CA ASN A 508 -38.81 9.54 14.83
C ASN A 508 -38.09 10.19 13.63
N GLU A 509 -37.64 11.42 13.78
CA GLU A 509 -36.75 12.08 12.81
C GLU A 509 -35.48 12.50 13.55
N ALA A 510 -34.39 11.76 13.32
CA ALA A 510 -33.07 12.20 13.72
C ALA A 510 -32.74 13.48 12.94
N SER A 511 -32.28 14.52 13.64
CA SER A 511 -31.80 15.74 13.00
C SER A 511 -30.72 15.40 11.98
N SER A 512 -30.57 16.22 10.93
CA SER A 512 -29.53 15.98 9.91
C SER A 512 -28.09 16.07 10.45
N GLU A 513 -27.91 16.50 11.69
CA GLU A 513 -26.62 16.65 12.37
C GLU A 513 -26.24 15.40 13.21
N ASP A 514 -27.20 14.54 13.57
CA ASP A 514 -26.99 13.34 14.40
C ASP A 514 -26.59 12.07 13.61
N VAL A 515 -26.03 12.23 12.40
CA VAL A 515 -25.64 11.10 11.53
C VAL A 515 -24.16 11.09 11.20
N ARG A 516 -23.57 9.89 11.27
CA ARG A 516 -22.25 9.59 10.69
C ARG A 516 -22.41 8.74 9.43
N LEU A 517 -21.36 8.76 8.60
CA LEU A 517 -21.32 8.05 7.33
C LEU A 517 -20.40 6.83 7.47
N GLU A 518 -20.89 5.63 7.18
CA GLU A 518 -20.11 4.39 7.27
C GLU A 518 -19.93 3.73 5.90
N TYR A 519 -18.71 3.26 5.66
CA TYR A 519 -18.28 2.55 4.45
C TYR A 519 -17.72 1.19 4.87
N HIS A 520 -18.60 0.22 5.10
CA HIS A 520 -18.21 -1.14 5.49
C HIS A 520 -17.68 -1.92 4.29
N MET A 521 -16.48 -2.45 4.41
CA MET A 521 -15.79 -3.19 3.37
C MET A 521 -15.66 -4.65 3.79
N SER A 522 -16.20 -5.55 2.98
CA SER A 522 -16.19 -7.00 3.24
C SER A 522 -15.87 -7.80 1.96
N PRO A 523 -15.32 -9.02 2.09
CA PRO A 523 -15.08 -9.85 0.91
C PRO A 523 -16.39 -10.47 0.40
N ALA A 524 -16.51 -10.60 -0.92
CA ALA A 524 -17.57 -11.43 -1.49
C ALA A 524 -17.47 -12.89 -0.98
N ASN A 525 -18.63 -13.52 -0.77
CA ASN A 525 -18.76 -14.89 -0.26
C ASN A 525 -18.05 -15.16 1.09
N ASN A 526 -17.74 -14.12 1.88
CA ASN A 526 -16.91 -14.18 3.08
C ASN A 526 -15.49 -14.78 2.84
N SER A 527 -14.99 -14.80 1.60
CA SER A 527 -13.68 -15.35 1.28
C SER A 527 -12.59 -14.28 1.30
N LEU A 528 -11.64 -14.39 2.23
CA LEU A 528 -10.50 -13.47 2.35
C LEU A 528 -9.66 -13.36 1.07
N THR A 529 -9.62 -14.44 0.28
CA THR A 529 -8.93 -14.53 -1.02
C THR A 529 -9.78 -14.01 -2.20
N SER A 530 -10.98 -13.48 -1.93
CA SER A 530 -11.82 -12.85 -2.95
C SER A 530 -11.16 -11.60 -3.53
N ARG A 531 -11.18 -11.50 -4.86
CA ARG A 531 -10.80 -10.29 -5.61
C ARG A 531 -11.98 -9.31 -5.78
N THR A 532 -13.20 -9.74 -5.42
CA THR A 532 -14.38 -8.88 -5.33
C THR A 532 -14.59 -8.42 -3.90
N VAL A 533 -14.66 -7.10 -3.71
CA VAL A 533 -15.00 -6.45 -2.44
C VAL A 533 -16.43 -5.91 -2.49
N LEU A 534 -17.12 -5.97 -1.36
CA LEU A 534 -18.44 -5.39 -1.16
C LEU A 534 -18.30 -4.10 -0.33
N LEU A 535 -18.92 -3.01 -0.78
CA LEU A 535 -19.16 -1.81 0.00
C LEU A 535 -20.59 -1.85 0.52
N ASN A 536 -20.78 -1.81 1.85
CA ASN A 536 -22.09 -1.84 2.50
C ASN A 536 -22.97 -3.01 2.02
N GLY A 537 -22.33 -4.15 1.70
CA GLY A 537 -22.97 -5.36 1.18
C GLY A 537 -23.15 -5.43 -0.35
N GLN A 538 -22.85 -4.36 -1.09
CA GLN A 538 -22.98 -4.32 -2.56
C GLN A 538 -21.62 -4.47 -3.25
N PRO A 539 -21.48 -5.30 -4.30
CA PRO A 539 -20.20 -5.52 -4.96
C PRO A 539 -19.71 -4.27 -5.71
N LEU A 540 -18.46 -3.88 -5.47
CA LEU A 540 -17.79 -2.84 -6.23
C LEU A 540 -17.25 -3.42 -7.54
N LEU A 541 -17.88 -3.02 -8.64
CA LEU A 541 -17.54 -3.41 -9.99
C LEU A 541 -17.39 -2.15 -10.86
N VAL A 542 -16.45 -2.18 -11.79
CA VAL A 542 -16.35 -1.19 -12.86
C VAL A 542 -17.62 -1.28 -13.73
N THR A 543 -18.15 -0.14 -14.16
CA THR A 543 -19.34 -0.12 -15.02
C THR A 543 -19.05 -0.72 -16.42
N PRO A 544 -20.07 -1.11 -17.21
CA PRO A 544 -19.86 -1.53 -18.59
C PRO A 544 -19.19 -0.46 -19.49
N SER A 545 -19.24 0.82 -19.11
CA SER A 545 -18.56 1.94 -19.76
C SER A 545 -17.12 2.19 -19.23
N GLY A 546 -16.62 1.32 -18.36
CA GLY A 546 -15.28 1.42 -17.77
C GLY A 546 -15.17 2.46 -16.65
N ASP A 547 -16.26 2.90 -16.04
CA ASP A 547 -16.24 3.91 -14.98
C ASP A 547 -16.05 3.29 -13.59
N ILE A 548 -15.34 4.01 -12.73
CA ILE A 548 -15.13 3.62 -11.33
C ILE A 548 -16.45 3.81 -10.56
N PRO A 549 -16.91 2.82 -9.78
CA PRO A 549 -18.18 2.92 -9.05
C PRO A 549 -18.14 4.01 -7.97
N THR A 550 -19.23 4.76 -7.84
CA THR A 550 -19.41 5.75 -6.77
C THR A 550 -19.46 5.07 -5.41
N LEU A 551 -18.52 5.38 -4.53
CA LEU A 551 -18.47 4.83 -3.19
C LEU A 551 -19.45 5.57 -2.28
N SER A 552 -20.62 4.97 -2.06
CA SER A 552 -21.71 5.59 -1.26
C SER A 552 -21.76 5.05 0.17
N PRO A 553 -21.80 5.91 1.19
CA PRO A 553 -21.93 5.48 2.59
C PRO A 553 -23.36 5.06 2.93
N VAL A 554 -23.49 4.30 4.01
CA VAL A 554 -24.74 4.24 4.79
C VAL A 554 -24.73 5.33 5.86
N LYS A 555 -25.88 5.96 6.10
CA LYS A 555 -26.06 6.92 7.19
C LYS A 555 -26.46 6.16 8.45
N VAL A 556 -25.75 6.38 9.55
CA VAL A 556 -25.97 5.70 10.83
C VAL A 556 -26.07 6.73 11.95
N ASN A 557 -26.99 6.54 12.89
CA ASN A 557 -27.17 7.43 14.03
C ASN A 557 -25.88 7.49 14.88
N MET A 558 -25.46 8.70 15.25
CA MET A 558 -24.20 8.97 15.94
C MET A 558 -24.00 8.17 17.23
N ASN A 559 -25.08 7.87 17.96
CA ASN A 559 -25.05 7.19 19.25
C ASN A 559 -25.10 5.65 19.15
N SER A 560 -25.32 5.10 17.95
CA SER A 560 -25.25 3.64 17.74
C SER A 560 -23.78 3.18 17.73
N PRO A 561 -23.39 2.05 18.33
CA PRO A 561 -22.02 1.53 18.18
C PRO A 561 -21.75 1.10 16.73
N ILE A 562 -20.53 1.28 16.24
CA ILE A 562 -20.12 0.74 14.93
C ILE A 562 -20.03 -0.79 15.05
N SER A 563 -20.68 -1.53 14.15
CA SER A 563 -20.68 -3.00 14.16
C SER A 563 -19.77 -3.55 13.07
N LEU A 564 -18.56 -3.99 13.43
CA LEU A 564 -17.57 -4.51 12.49
C LEU A 564 -17.52 -6.05 12.55
N ALA A 565 -17.74 -6.71 11.43
CA ALA A 565 -17.75 -8.18 11.35
C ALA A 565 -16.33 -8.76 11.48
N PRO A 566 -16.16 -10.05 11.83
CA PRO A 566 -14.87 -10.74 11.77
C PRO A 566 -14.19 -10.51 10.42
N LEU A 567 -12.89 -10.16 10.44
CA LEU A 567 -12.06 -9.94 9.24
C LEU A 567 -12.71 -9.00 8.19
N THR A 568 -13.26 -7.88 8.67
CA THR A 568 -13.71 -6.75 7.85
C THR A 568 -13.09 -5.43 8.33
N TYR A 569 -13.16 -4.40 7.49
CA TYR A 569 -12.73 -3.04 7.82
C TYR A 569 -13.78 -2.03 7.39
N ALA A 570 -13.76 -0.82 7.96
CA ALA A 570 -14.66 0.25 7.57
C ALA A 570 -13.96 1.61 7.64
N TYR A 571 -14.40 2.52 6.76
CA TYR A 571 -14.18 3.96 6.96
C TYR A 571 -15.43 4.56 7.62
N VAL A 572 -15.23 5.48 8.56
CA VAL A 572 -16.32 6.15 9.29
C VAL A 572 -16.05 7.65 9.31
N VAL A 573 -16.93 8.44 8.71
CA VAL A 573 -16.86 9.91 8.73
C VAL A 573 -17.85 10.45 9.74
N ILE A 574 -17.36 11.25 10.67
CA ILE A 574 -18.13 12.02 11.64
C ILE A 574 -18.17 13.48 11.13
N PRO A 575 -19.19 13.88 10.35
CA PRO A 575 -19.38 15.27 9.98
C PRO A 575 -19.74 16.09 11.24
N GLY A 576 -19.42 17.39 11.25
CA GLY A 576 -19.81 18.29 12.34
C GLY A 576 -19.09 18.06 13.70
N ALA A 577 -18.15 17.12 13.78
CA ALA A 577 -17.31 16.89 14.96
C ALA A 577 -16.52 18.11 15.45
N ASN A 578 -16.29 19.11 14.58
CA ASN A 578 -15.59 20.36 14.83
C ASN A 578 -14.28 20.23 15.66
N PRO A 579 -13.36 19.30 15.27
CA PRO A 579 -12.13 19.06 16.01
C PRO A 579 -11.23 20.32 16.03
N PRO A 580 -10.91 20.91 17.20
CA PRO A 580 -10.18 22.19 17.28
C PRO A 580 -8.85 22.19 16.52
N ALA A 581 -8.15 21.05 16.51
CA ALA A 581 -6.84 20.93 15.87
C ALA A 581 -6.88 21.04 14.33
N CYS A 582 -8.01 20.70 13.68
CA CYS A 582 -8.15 20.79 12.21
C CYS A 582 -8.39 22.22 11.72
N ALA A 583 -8.93 23.11 12.56
CA ALA A 583 -9.03 24.53 12.25
C ALA A 583 -7.63 25.17 12.23
N ALA A 584 -6.80 24.87 13.23
CA ALA A 584 -5.44 25.39 13.36
C ALA A 584 -4.46 24.91 12.25
N SER A 585 -4.65 23.71 11.69
CA SER A 585 -3.70 23.07 10.76
C SER A 585 -3.41 23.85 9.46
N LYS A 586 -4.19 24.88 9.08
CA LYS A 586 -3.88 25.73 7.91
C LYS A 586 -2.88 26.85 8.20
N THR A 587 -2.76 27.35 9.44
CA THR A 587 -1.91 28.52 9.73
C THR A 587 -0.41 28.21 9.67
N SER A 588 -0.01 26.95 9.82
CA SER A 588 1.38 26.49 9.70
C SER A 588 1.80 26.11 8.28
N GLY A 589 0.85 25.76 7.40
CA GLY A 589 1.15 25.35 6.01
C GLY A 589 1.33 26.51 5.01
N GLY A 590 0.88 27.72 5.35
CA GLY A 590 0.80 28.86 4.43
C GLY A 590 2.02 29.79 4.35
N ARG A 591 3.20 29.40 4.88
CA ARG A 591 4.39 30.28 4.96
C ARG A 591 5.70 29.66 4.48
N MET A 592 5.67 28.91 3.37
CA MET A 592 6.86 28.60 2.56
C MET A 592 6.58 28.62 1.05
N SER A 593 6.21 29.78 0.50
CA SER A 593 6.25 30.03 -0.94
C SER A 593 6.36 31.52 -1.28
N SER A 594 7.59 32.02 -1.36
CA SER A 594 8.01 33.22 -2.09
C SER A 594 9.48 33.06 -2.49
#